data_AF-A0A842US49-F1
#
_entry.id   AF-A0A842US49-F1
#
_cell.length_a   1.000
_cell.length_b   1.000
_cell.length_c   1.000
_cell.angle_alpha   90.00
_cell.angle_beta   90.00
_cell.angle_gamma   90.00
#
_symmetry.space_group_name_H-M   'P 1'
#
loop_
_entity.id
_entity.type
_entity.pdbx_description
1 polymer ?
#
loop_
_entity_poly.entity_id
_entity_poly.type
_entity_poly.pdbx_seq_one_letter_code
_entity_poly.pdbx_strand_id
1 'polypeptide(L)'
;MKKRTRKRLEVFLEFLIFGIVLGITEDLLAIWFATDAHITWHLFVIVLAITIPFAIIGELIVDNIKWFGWIRKQAKNGAKHLK
;
A
#
# COMPACT_ATOMS: atom_id res chain seq x y z
N MET A 1 -21.19 -19.67 9.28
CA MET A 1 -20.20 -19.56 8.19
C MET A 1 -19.88 -18.10 7.80
N LYS A 2 -19.65 -17.17 8.75
CA LYS A 2 -19.62 -15.69 8.53
C LYS A 2 -18.30 -14.99 8.94
N LYS A 3 -17.19 -15.73 9.10
CA LYS A 3 -15.90 -15.20 9.62
C LYS A 3 -14.83 -14.89 8.57
N ARG A 4 -15.00 -15.29 7.30
CA ARG A 4 -13.95 -15.17 6.27
C ARG A 4 -13.85 -13.77 5.64
N THR A 5 -14.96 -13.04 5.55
CA THR A 5 -15.05 -11.75 4.84
C THR A 5 -14.54 -10.56 5.64
N ARG A 6 -14.75 -10.54 6.97
CA ARG A 6 -14.26 -9.43 7.83
C ARG A 6 -12.74 -9.32 7.86
N LYS A 7 -12.02 -10.46 7.91
CA LYS A 7 -10.55 -10.46 7.89
C LYS A 7 -9.95 -9.94 6.59
N ARG A 8 -10.59 -10.19 5.44
CA ARG A 8 -10.13 -9.65 4.16
C ARG A 8 -10.31 -8.14 4.10
N LEU A 9 -11.44 -7.65 4.58
CA LEU A 9 -11.74 -6.22 4.60
C LEU A 9 -10.80 -5.45 5.54
N GLU A 10 -10.51 -5.99 6.72
CA GLU A 10 -9.59 -5.37 7.68
C GLU A 10 -8.17 -5.23 7.11
N VAL A 11 -7.66 -6.28 6.48
CA VAL A 11 -6.36 -6.26 5.79
C VAL A 11 -6.37 -5.29 4.60
N PHE A 12 -7.44 -5.28 3.81
CA PHE A 12 -7.60 -4.34 2.69
C PHE A 12 -7.57 -2.89 3.16
N LEU A 13 -8.29 -2.56 4.25
CA LEU A 13 -8.28 -1.20 4.80
C LEU A 13 -6.90 -0.83 5.35
N GLU A 14 -6.20 -1.76 6.01
CA GLU A 14 -4.85 -1.53 6.52
C GLU A 14 -3.89 -1.20 5.37
N PHE A 15 -3.87 -2.01 4.30
CA PHE A 15 -3.03 -1.75 3.14
C PHE A 15 -3.44 -0.50 2.36
N LEU A 16 -4.74 -0.19 2.27
CA LEU A 16 -5.21 1.04 1.64
C LEU A 16 -4.71 2.28 2.39
N ILE A 17 -4.82 2.28 3.74
CA ILE A 17 -4.34 3.38 4.57
C ILE A 17 -2.83 3.50 4.46
N PHE A 18 -2.09 2.39 4.53
CA PHE A 18 -0.64 2.38 4.33
C PHE A 18 -0.25 2.88 2.94
N GLY A 19 -0.94 2.45 1.89
CA GLY A 19 -0.69 2.88 0.52
C GLY A 19 -0.92 4.37 0.33
N ILE A 20 -1.96 4.93 0.96
CA ILE A 20 -2.22 6.38 0.93
C ILE A 20 -1.13 7.14 1.69
N VAL A 21 -0.79 6.73 2.92
CA VAL A 21 0.22 7.42 3.74
C VAL A 21 1.59 7.37 3.08
N LEU A 22 2.02 6.18 2.63
CA LEU A 22 3.29 6.02 1.94
C LEU A 22 3.31 6.74 0.60
N GLY A 23 2.24 6.63 -0.20
CA GLY A 23 2.14 7.30 -1.50
C GLY A 23 2.23 8.82 -1.37
N ILE A 24 1.50 9.43 -0.44
CA ILE A 24 1.58 10.88 -0.21
C ILE A 24 2.99 11.27 0.25
N THR A 25 3.57 10.49 1.17
CA THR A 25 4.92 10.79 1.69
C THR A 25 5.97 10.69 0.59
N GLU A 26 5.92 9.62 -0.22
CA GLU A 26 6.81 9.40 -1.35
C GLU A 26 6.66 10.51 -2.40
N ASP A 27 5.42 10.83 -2.80
CA ASP A 27 5.13 11.85 -3.81
C ASP A 27 5.66 13.23 -3.35
N LEU A 28 5.44 13.60 -2.09
CA LEU A 28 5.93 14.87 -1.54
C LEU A 28 7.45 14.90 -1.43
N LEU A 29 8.09 13.79 -1.01
CA LEU A 29 9.55 13.69 -0.97
C LEU A 29 10.15 13.74 -2.38
N ALA A 30 9.54 13.04 -3.34
CA ALA A 30 9.97 13.05 -4.72
C ALA A 30 9.89 14.46 -5.30
N ILE A 31 8.79 15.19 -5.07
CA ILE A 31 8.66 16.58 -5.50
C ILE A 31 9.72 17.45 -4.81
N TRP A 32 9.89 17.32 -3.49
CA TRP A 32 10.86 18.12 -2.73
C TRP A 32 12.31 17.91 -3.17
N PHE A 33 12.69 16.68 -3.49
CA PHE A 33 14.07 16.36 -3.87
C PHE A 33 14.33 16.48 -5.37
N ALA A 34 13.34 16.20 -6.21
CA ALA A 34 13.49 16.24 -7.66
C ALA A 34 13.14 17.61 -8.27
N THR A 35 12.49 18.49 -7.50
CA THR A 35 12.11 19.83 -7.94
C THR A 35 12.53 20.86 -6.90
N ASP A 36 12.91 22.06 -7.34
CA ASP A 36 13.11 23.21 -6.45
C ASP A 36 11.78 23.88 -6.04
N ALA A 37 10.65 23.16 -6.13
CA ALA A 37 9.33 23.70 -5.82
C ALA A 37 9.01 23.62 -4.32
N HIS A 38 8.42 24.69 -3.79
CA HIS A 38 7.92 24.68 -2.42
C HIS A 38 6.65 23.83 -2.29
N ILE A 39 6.56 23.04 -1.21
CA ILE A 39 5.34 22.31 -0.88
C ILE A 39 4.28 23.33 -0.46
N THR A 40 3.30 23.53 -1.34
CA THR A 40 2.13 24.37 -1.09
C THR A 40 0.91 23.52 -0.76
N TRP A 41 -0.09 24.13 -0.13
CA TRP A 41 -1.37 23.46 0.14
C TRP A 41 -2.04 22.96 -1.15
N HIS A 42 -1.88 23.68 -2.26
CA HIS A 42 -2.41 23.27 -3.56
C HIS A 42 -1.74 21.98 -4.06
N LEU A 43 -0.40 21.89 -3.95
CA LEU A 43 0.36 20.69 -4.29
C LEU A 43 -0.09 19.49 -3.45
N PHE A 44 -0.25 19.69 -2.14
CA PHE A 44 -0.71 18.64 -1.22
C PHE A 44 -2.08 18.08 -1.63
N VAL A 45 -3.04 18.96 -1.99
CA VAL A 45 -4.37 18.53 -2.46
C VAL A 45 -4.29 17.75 -3.78
N ILE A 46 -3.42 18.15 -4.70
CA ILE A 46 -3.19 17.42 -5.96
C ILE A 46 -2.64 16.02 -5.66
N VAL A 47 -1.58 15.93 -4.85
CA VAL A 47 -1.00 14.65 -4.42
C VAL A 47 -2.08 13.78 -3.79
N LEU A 48 -2.82 14.30 -2.81
CA LEU A 48 -3.90 13.56 -2.16
C LEU A 48 -4.95 13.03 -3.17
N ALA A 49 -5.38 13.87 -4.10
CA ALA A 49 -6.39 13.52 -5.11
C ALA A 49 -5.89 12.43 -6.08
N ILE A 50 -4.58 12.38 -6.35
CA ILE A 50 -3.96 11.36 -7.20
C ILE A 50 -3.67 10.09 -6.39
N THR A 51 -3.07 10.19 -5.20
CA THR A 51 -2.68 9.02 -4.42
C THR A 51 -3.88 8.13 -4.08
N ILE A 52 -5.06 8.70 -3.80
CA ILE A 52 -6.26 7.92 -3.44
C ILE A 52 -6.67 6.90 -4.53
N PRO A 53 -6.93 7.28 -5.80
CA PRO A 53 -7.27 6.31 -6.84
C PRO A 53 -6.15 5.30 -7.10
N PHE A 54 -4.88 5.73 -7.04
CA PHE A 54 -3.74 4.82 -7.21
C PHE A 54 -3.63 3.80 -6.07
N ALA A 55 -3.86 4.21 -4.82
CA ALA A 55 -3.86 3.30 -3.68
C ALA A 55 -5.00 2.28 -3.74
N ILE A 56 -6.19 2.69 -4.19
CA ILE A 56 -7.34 1.78 -4.41
C ILE A 56 -7.02 0.77 -5.51
N ILE A 57 -6.48 1.23 -6.65
CA ILE A 57 -6.11 0.35 -7.76
C ILE A 57 -4.99 -0.61 -7.34
N GLY A 58 -3.97 -0.10 -6.66
CA GLY A 58 -2.85 -0.89 -6.16
C GLY A 58 -3.31 -2.01 -5.25
N GLU A 59 -4.18 -1.70 -4.28
CA GLU A 59 -4.73 -2.72 -3.39
C GLU A 59 -5.62 -3.73 -4.14
N LEU A 60 -6.45 -3.28 -5.09
CA LEU A 60 -7.28 -4.18 -5.90
C LEU A 60 -6.42 -5.17 -6.73
N ILE A 61 -5.30 -4.70 -7.27
CA ILE A 61 -4.34 -5.54 -8.00
C ILE A 61 -3.62 -6.50 -7.03
N VAL A 62 -3.15 -5.98 -5.89
CA VAL A 62 -2.40 -6.76 -4.89
C VAL A 62 -3.26 -7.83 -4.22
N ASP A 63 -4.57 -7.61 -4.00
CA ASP A 63 -5.45 -8.68 -3.47
C ASP A 63 -5.73 -9.77 -4.51
N ASN A 64 -5.73 -9.42 -5.81
CA ASN A 64 -5.97 -10.38 -6.90
C ASN A 64 -4.75 -11.27 -7.16
N ILE A 65 -3.55 -10.70 -7.05
CA ILE A 65 -2.30 -11.46 -7.02
C ILE A 65 -2.23 -12.11 -5.64
N LYS A 66 -2.24 -13.45 -5.51
CA LYS A 66 -2.15 -14.14 -4.20
C LYS A 66 -0.77 -14.01 -3.51
N TRP A 67 -0.18 -12.82 -3.52
CA TRP A 67 1.17 -12.50 -3.12
C TRP A 67 1.42 -12.85 -1.65
N PHE A 68 0.46 -12.56 -0.77
CA PHE A 68 0.55 -12.89 0.66
C PHE A 68 0.61 -14.40 0.92
N GLY A 69 -0.08 -15.21 0.11
CA GLY A 69 -0.02 -16.67 0.20
C GLY A 69 1.35 -17.22 -0.21
N TRP A 70 1.97 -16.60 -1.21
CA TRP A 70 3.30 -16.94 -1.68
C TRP A 70 4.40 -16.54 -0.68
N ILE A 71 4.39 -15.30 -0.17
CA ILE A 71 5.33 -14.82 0.86
C ILE A 71 5.24 -15.69 2.12
N ARG A 72 4.01 -15.99 2.58
CA ARG A 72 3.80 -16.84 3.76
C ARG A 72 4.31 -18.27 3.56
N LYS A 73 4.22 -18.80 2.34
CA LYS A 73 4.76 -20.12 1.98
C LYS A 73 6.30 -20.11 2.01
N GLN A 74 6.92 -19.05 1.48
CA GLN A 74 8.38 -18.88 1.52
C GLN A 74 8.91 -18.76 2.96
N ALA A 75 8.25 -17.95 3.81
CA ALA A 75 8.64 -17.81 5.22
C ALA A 75 8.59 -19.14 6.00
N LYS A 76 7.57 -19.99 5.74
CA LYS A 76 7.48 -21.33 6.35
C LYS A 76 8.55 -22.29 5.86
N ASN A 77 8.91 -22.23 4.58
CA ASN A 77 9.94 -23.09 4.00
C ASN A 77 11.34 -22.73 4.51
N GLY A 78 11.64 -21.43 4.67
CA GLY A 78 12.89 -20.96 5.25
C GLY A 78 13.08 -21.43 6.70
N ALA A 79 12.02 -21.38 7.53
CA ALA A 79 12.07 -21.87 8.91
C ALA A 79 12.26 -23.39 9.05
N LYS A 80 11.97 -24.16 7.99
CA LYS A 80 12.14 -25.62 7.96
C LYS A 80 13.56 -26.06 7.61
N HIS A 81 14.35 -25.18 7.01
CA HIS A 81 15.75 -25.43 6.65
C HIS A 81 16.76 -25.06 7.75
N LEU A 82 16.30 -24.41 8.82
CA LEU A 82 17.09 -24.03 10.00
C LEU A 82 16.87 -24.98 11.20
N LYS A 83 16.20 -26.12 10.98
CA LYS A 83 16.00 -27.20 11.96
C LYS A 83 16.69 -28.47 11.51
#